data_AF-A0A7X6SSK0-F1
#
_entry.id   AF-A0A7X6SSK0-F1
#
_cell.length_a   1.000
_cell.length_b   1.000
_cell.length_c   1.000
_cell.angle_alpha   90.00
_cell.angle_beta   90.00
_cell.angle_gamma   90.00
#
_symmetry.space_group_name_H-M   'P 1'
#
loop_
_entity.id
_entity.type
_entity.pdbx_description
1 polymer ?
#
loop_
_entity_poly.entity_id
_entity_poly.type
_entity_poly.pdbx_seq_one_letter_code
_entity_poly.pdbx_strand_id
1 'polypeptide(L)'
;MANNDEFILEEEDYYALKITKTILHKLLKRFDLSPLKIIGIGNFLYALERLPLKTEGVNSYVELSYTAGNEIFHESKTFGFRIEEEIFEIEVSGYVHDEFVGGDGIRYPGWYIEADGGRDTEADLVVLEEELSEFLNMGINVSVDDYSEIKYEIE
;
A
#
# COMPACT_ATOMS: atom_id res chain seq x y z
N MET A 1 -15.62 -14.46 24.06
CA MET A 1 -14.97 -13.14 23.91
C MET A 1 -14.15 -13.27 22.65
N ALA A 2 -14.44 -12.49 21.60
CA ALA A 2 -13.58 -12.46 20.43
C ALA A 2 -12.20 -11.97 20.86
N ASN A 3 -11.13 -12.59 20.36
CA ASN A 3 -9.77 -12.09 20.56
C ASN A 3 -9.72 -10.70 19.90
N ASN A 4 -9.58 -9.64 20.69
CA ASN A 4 -9.57 -8.25 20.21
C ASN A 4 -8.24 -7.87 19.52
N ASP A 5 -7.34 -8.84 19.42
CA ASP A 5 -5.95 -8.69 18.98
C ASP A 5 -5.71 -9.26 17.58
N GLU A 6 -6.77 -9.68 16.87
CA GLU A 6 -6.70 -10.30 15.55
C GLU A 6 -7.57 -9.56 14.52
N PHE A 7 -7.14 -9.56 13.27
CA PHE A 7 -7.93 -9.17 12.11
C PHE A 7 -8.86 -10.31 11.69
N ILE A 8 -10.07 -9.95 11.24
CA ILE A 8 -11.04 -10.90 10.68
C ILE A 8 -10.82 -11.02 9.16
N LEU A 9 -9.90 -11.90 8.76
CA LEU A 9 -9.51 -12.08 7.36
C LEU A 9 -10.39 -13.12 6.62
N GLU A 10 -10.80 -12.77 5.40
CA GLU A 10 -11.42 -13.65 4.41
C GLU A 10 -10.40 -14.18 3.39
N GLU A 11 -10.79 -15.12 2.52
CA GLU A 11 -9.86 -15.77 1.57
C GLU A 11 -9.22 -14.76 0.62
N GLU A 12 -10.01 -13.81 0.13
CA GLU A 12 -9.61 -12.75 -0.78
C GLU A 12 -8.61 -11.77 -0.12
N ASP A 13 -8.71 -11.55 1.19
CA ASP A 13 -7.77 -10.70 1.94
C ASP A 13 -6.35 -11.27 1.86
N TYR A 14 -6.20 -12.59 1.96
CA TYR A 14 -4.88 -13.22 1.81
C TYR A 14 -4.28 -12.99 0.42
N TYR A 15 -5.11 -12.83 -0.61
CA TYR A 15 -4.62 -12.50 -1.95
C TYR A 15 -4.15 -11.04 -2.02
N ALA A 16 -4.91 -10.09 -1.46
CA ALA A 16 -4.50 -8.69 -1.34
C ALA A 16 -3.18 -8.54 -0.54
N LEU A 17 -3.05 -9.26 0.57
CA LEU A 17 -1.83 -9.32 1.38
C LEU A 17 -0.65 -9.91 0.58
N LYS A 18 -0.87 -10.96 -0.21
CA LYS A 18 0.16 -11.58 -1.07
C LYS A 18 0.64 -10.61 -2.15
N ILE A 19 -0.27 -9.89 -2.81
CA ILE A 19 0.08 -8.86 -3.80
C ILE A 19 0.99 -7.83 -3.13
N THR A 20 0.56 -7.28 -2.00
CA THR A 20 1.32 -6.26 -1.25
C THR A 20 2.71 -6.75 -0.85
N LYS A 21 2.82 -7.95 -0.23
CA LYS A 21 4.12 -8.55 0.13
C LYS A 21 5.03 -8.71 -1.09
N THR A 22 4.47 -9.16 -2.22
CA THR A 22 5.23 -9.37 -3.46
C THR A 22 5.78 -8.05 -3.98
N ILE A 23 4.99 -6.98 -3.96
CA ILE A 23 5.40 -5.64 -4.39
C ILE A 23 6.49 -5.10 -3.46
N LEU A 24 6.29 -5.13 -2.14
CA LEU A 24 7.27 -4.64 -1.16
C LEU A 24 8.61 -5.38 -1.28
N HIS A 25 8.61 -6.70 -1.47
CA HIS A 25 9.84 -7.45 -1.73
C HIS A 25 10.52 -7.08 -3.06
N LYS A 26 9.77 -6.72 -4.10
CA LYS A 26 10.35 -6.19 -5.35
C LYS A 26 10.99 -4.82 -5.11
N LEU A 27 10.37 -3.94 -4.32
CA LEU A 27 10.93 -2.64 -3.97
C LEU A 27 12.26 -2.76 -3.23
N LEU A 28 12.38 -3.70 -2.27
CA LEU A 28 13.64 -3.94 -1.55
C LEU A 28 14.83 -4.36 -2.44
N LYS A 29 14.58 -4.77 -3.69
CA LYS A 29 15.63 -5.11 -4.67
C LYS A 29 16.13 -3.90 -5.45
N ARG A 30 15.50 -2.73 -5.28
CA ARG A 30 15.90 -1.49 -5.95
C ARG A 30 17.11 -0.87 -5.25
N PHE A 31 18.04 -0.31 -6.04
CA PHE A 31 19.27 0.32 -5.52
C PHE A 31 19.11 1.83 -5.22
N ASP A 32 17.97 2.43 -5.59
CA ASP A 32 17.69 3.85 -5.46
C ASP A 32 16.88 4.22 -4.19
N LEU A 33 16.54 3.23 -3.36
CA LEU A 33 15.88 3.47 -2.08
C LEU A 33 16.88 3.90 -1.01
N SER A 34 16.51 4.92 -0.22
CA SER A 34 17.32 5.32 0.93
C SER A 34 17.22 4.29 2.05
N PRO A 35 18.21 4.22 2.97
CA PRO A 35 18.16 3.31 4.11
C PRO A 35 16.90 3.46 4.97
N LEU A 36 16.39 4.68 5.16
CA LEU A 36 15.15 4.91 5.91
C LEU A 36 13.93 4.30 5.22
N LYS A 37 13.83 4.41 3.89
CA LYS A 37 12.76 3.75 3.12
C LYS A 37 12.83 2.22 3.24
N ILE A 38 14.05 1.67 3.22
CA ILE A 38 14.27 0.23 3.41
C ILE A 38 13.79 -0.24 4.79
N ILE A 39 14.10 0.51 5.85
CA ILE A 39 13.61 0.23 7.21
C ILE A 39 12.08 0.28 7.25
N GLY A 40 11.47 1.34 6.71
CA GLY A 40 10.00 1.47 6.69
C GLY A 40 9.31 0.31 5.96
N ILE A 41 9.83 -0.11 4.80
CA ILE A 41 9.32 -1.29 4.09
C ILE A 41 9.51 -2.57 4.93
N GLY A 42 10.61 -2.69 5.66
CA GLY A 42 10.86 -3.79 6.58
C GLY A 42 9.82 -3.86 7.71
N ASN A 43 9.51 -2.72 8.33
CA ASN A 43 8.49 -2.60 9.37
C ASN A 43 7.10 -2.98 8.84
N PHE A 44 6.77 -2.51 7.63
CA PHE A 44 5.54 -2.88 6.93
C PHE A 44 5.44 -4.39 6.70
N LEU A 45 6.49 -5.00 6.14
CA LEU A 45 6.54 -6.45 5.89
C LEU A 45 6.42 -7.26 7.18
N TYR A 46 7.10 -6.84 8.24
CA TYR A 46 7.00 -7.47 9.56
C TYR A 46 5.54 -7.48 10.05
N ALA A 47 4.83 -6.36 9.95
CA ALA A 47 3.44 -6.29 10.35
C ALA A 47 2.52 -7.18 9.47
N LEU A 48 2.75 -7.21 8.15
CA LEU A 48 2.00 -8.09 7.25
C LEU A 48 2.26 -9.59 7.50
N GLU A 49 3.44 -9.96 7.99
CA GLU A 49 3.78 -11.35 8.33
C GLU A 49 3.13 -11.80 9.63
N ARG A 50 2.82 -10.87 10.54
CA ARG A 50 2.13 -11.17 11.80
C ARG A 50 0.63 -11.39 11.63
N LEU A 51 0.03 -10.87 10.56
CA LEU A 51 -1.40 -11.05 10.31
C LEU A 51 -1.81 -12.54 10.33
N PRO A 52 -2.94 -12.91 10.97
CA PRO A 52 -4.00 -12.01 11.44
C PRO A 52 -3.71 -11.31 12.78
N LEU A 53 -2.63 -11.60 13.50
CA LEU A 53 -2.33 -10.91 14.76
C LEU A 53 -1.96 -9.44 14.48
N LYS A 54 -2.57 -8.53 15.25
CA LYS A 54 -2.23 -7.10 15.21
C LYS A 54 -0.77 -6.88 15.60
N THR A 55 -0.19 -5.83 15.02
CA THR A 55 1.16 -5.39 15.38
C THR A 55 1.07 -4.06 16.11
N GLU A 56 1.15 -4.08 17.45
CA GLU A 56 1.17 -2.87 18.28
C GLU A 56 2.28 -1.91 17.83
N GLY A 57 1.95 -0.63 17.72
CA GLY A 57 2.82 0.46 17.31
C GLY A 57 3.08 0.55 15.81
N VAL A 58 2.47 -0.27 14.94
CA VAL A 58 2.67 -0.13 13.49
C VAL A 58 1.93 1.10 12.93
N ASN A 59 2.63 1.89 12.14
CA ASN A 59 2.08 2.96 11.33
C ASN A 59 3.00 3.18 10.14
N SER A 60 2.67 2.55 9.02
CA SER A 60 3.50 2.58 7.82
C SER A 60 2.65 2.75 6.58
N TYR A 61 3.12 3.63 5.70
CA TYR A 61 2.51 3.94 4.42
C TYR A 61 3.55 3.91 3.31
N VAL A 62 3.27 3.18 2.24
CA VAL A 62 4.12 3.06 1.06
C VAL A 62 3.30 3.52 -0.14
N GLU A 63 3.78 4.52 -0.86
CA GLU A 63 3.15 5.01 -2.08
C GLU A 63 4.03 4.75 -3.30
N LEU A 64 3.43 4.20 -4.34
CA LEU A 64 4.00 4.12 -5.68
C LEU A 64 3.31 5.15 -6.57
N SER A 65 4.06 6.11 -7.09
CA SER A 65 3.51 7.15 -7.95
C SER A 65 4.22 7.20 -9.29
N TYR A 66 3.42 7.37 -10.34
CA TYR A 66 3.89 7.66 -11.68
C TYR A 66 3.19 8.90 -12.19
N THR A 67 3.94 9.77 -12.86
CA THR A 67 3.41 10.95 -13.53
C THR A 67 3.86 10.93 -14.98
N ALA A 68 2.91 11.01 -15.91
CA ALA A 68 3.14 11.19 -17.33
C ALA A 68 2.66 12.56 -17.79
N GLY A 69 3.24 13.04 -18.90
CA GLY A 69 2.83 14.28 -19.55
C GLY A 69 3.87 15.38 -19.48
N ASN A 70 3.40 16.63 -19.50
CA ASN A 70 4.18 17.84 -19.50
C ASN A 70 3.47 18.94 -18.68
N GLU A 71 3.99 20.18 -18.74
CA GLU A 71 3.45 21.31 -17.98
C GLU A 71 2.01 21.69 -18.37
N ILE A 72 1.59 21.40 -19.59
CA ILE A 72 0.26 21.73 -20.13
C ILE A 72 -0.76 20.64 -19.78
N PHE A 73 -0.36 19.37 -19.92
CA PHE A 73 -1.18 18.20 -19.61
C PHE A 73 -0.35 17.18 -18.86
N HIS A 74 -0.77 16.82 -17.64
CA HIS A 74 -0.19 15.70 -16.93
C HIS A 74 -1.23 14.85 -16.24
N GLU A 75 -0.90 13.57 -16.12
CA GLU A 75 -1.67 12.58 -15.42
C GLU A 75 -0.76 11.88 -14.42
N SER A 76 -1.22 11.75 -13.20
CA SER A 76 -0.58 10.91 -12.19
C SER A 76 -1.51 9.80 -11.78
N LYS A 77 -0.95 8.62 -11.53
CA LYS A 77 -1.64 7.52 -10.87
C LYS A 77 -0.77 7.01 -9.74
N THR A 78 -1.40 6.73 -8.61
CA THR A 78 -0.77 6.29 -7.39
C THR A 78 -1.41 5.02 -6.85
N PHE A 79 -0.56 4.18 -6.26
CA PHE A 79 -0.96 3.02 -5.47
C PHE A 79 -0.39 3.23 -4.08
N GLY A 80 -1.28 3.39 -3.10
CA GLY A 80 -0.92 3.50 -1.69
C GLY A 80 -1.16 2.17 -0.99
N PHE A 81 -0.24 1.80 -0.11
CA PHE A 81 -0.37 0.66 0.80
C PHE A 81 -0.22 1.20 2.21
N ARG A 82 -1.15 0.85 3.10
CA ARG A 82 -1.14 1.27 4.49
C ARG A 82 -1.28 0.07 5.40
N ILE A 83 -0.52 0.09 6.49
CA ILE A 83 -0.74 -0.80 7.62
C ILE A 83 -0.63 0.00 8.92
N GLU A 84 -1.69 -0.09 9.72
CA GLU A 84 -1.80 0.45 11.06
C GLU A 84 -2.25 -0.68 12.00
N GLU A 85 -2.26 -0.45 13.32
CA GLU A 85 -2.58 -1.51 14.30
C GLU A 85 -3.91 -2.23 14.01
N GLU A 86 -4.89 -1.50 13.47
CA GLU A 86 -6.23 -2.00 13.23
C GLU A 86 -6.65 -1.93 11.75
N ILE A 87 -5.78 -1.47 10.84
CA ILE A 87 -6.12 -1.21 9.45
C ILE A 87 -5.09 -1.84 8.52
N PHE A 88 -5.57 -2.50 7.46
CA PHE A 88 -4.80 -2.73 6.24
C PHE A 88 -5.56 -2.15 5.06
N GLU A 89 -4.87 -1.38 4.22
CA GLU A 89 -5.47 -0.72 3.08
C GLU A 89 -4.55 -0.78 1.84
N ILE A 90 -5.16 -1.00 0.68
CA ILE A 90 -4.63 -0.71 -0.64
C ILE A 90 -5.53 0.36 -1.26
N GLU A 91 -4.99 1.55 -1.47
CA GLU A 91 -5.68 2.64 -2.15
C GLU A 91 -5.14 2.82 -3.56
N VAL A 92 -6.04 3.18 -4.48
CA VAL A 92 -5.69 3.50 -5.86
C VAL A 92 -6.29 4.85 -6.19
N SER A 93 -5.45 5.80 -6.56
CA SER A 93 -5.90 7.14 -6.92
C SER A 93 -5.20 7.65 -8.16
N GLY A 94 -5.79 8.67 -8.78
CA GLY A 94 -5.23 9.34 -9.93
C GLY A 94 -5.59 10.81 -9.91
N TYR A 95 -4.89 11.56 -10.75
CA TYR A 95 -5.13 12.97 -10.95
C TYR A 95 -4.81 13.31 -12.39
N VAL A 96 -5.73 14.00 -13.05
CA VAL A 96 -5.55 14.50 -14.42
C VAL A 96 -5.62 16.01 -14.36
N HIS A 97 -4.68 16.69 -14.99
CA HIS A 97 -4.65 18.14 -15.08
C HIS A 97 -4.38 18.60 -16.52
N ASP A 98 -5.20 19.55 -16.98
CA ASP A 98 -5.04 20.28 -18.22
C ASP A 98 -5.12 21.79 -17.94
N GLU A 99 -4.15 22.58 -18.41
CA GLU A 99 -4.09 24.04 -18.17
C GLU A 99 -5.37 24.78 -18.61
N PHE A 100 -6.05 24.29 -19.65
CA PHE A 100 -7.22 24.95 -20.23
C PHE A 100 -8.54 24.54 -19.60
N VAL A 101 -8.59 23.40 -18.90
CA VAL A 101 -9.82 22.82 -18.34
C VAL A 101 -9.79 22.71 -16.82
N GLY A 102 -8.60 22.73 -16.21
CA GLY A 102 -8.38 22.48 -14.79
C GLY A 102 -7.95 21.04 -14.52
N GLY A 103 -8.00 20.62 -13.25
CA GLY A 103 -7.66 19.25 -12.86
C GLY A 103 -8.74 18.57 -12.04
N ASP A 104 -8.78 17.25 -12.14
CA ASP A 104 -9.74 16.39 -11.44
C ASP A 104 -9.04 15.19 -10.79
N GLY A 105 -9.49 14.85 -9.59
CA GLY A 105 -8.99 13.73 -8.81
C GLY A 105 -9.87 12.52 -9.02
N ILE A 106 -9.25 11.38 -9.34
CA ILE A 106 -9.94 10.12 -9.57
C ILE A 106 -9.63 9.20 -8.40
N ARG A 107 -10.65 8.71 -7.71
CA ARG A 107 -10.52 7.58 -6.77
C ARG A 107 -11.02 6.33 -7.46
N TYR A 108 -10.20 5.29 -7.42
CA TYR A 108 -10.56 3.97 -7.91
C TYR A 108 -10.93 3.06 -6.74
N PRO A 109 -11.69 1.98 -7.00
CA PRO A 109 -11.94 0.95 -5.99
C PRO A 109 -10.64 0.45 -5.34
N GLY A 110 -10.66 0.33 -4.02
CA GLY A 110 -9.51 -0.10 -3.20
C GLY A 110 -9.77 -1.40 -2.44
N TRP A 111 -8.87 -1.72 -1.53
CA TRP A 111 -9.02 -2.85 -0.61
C TRP A 111 -8.76 -2.38 0.82
N TYR A 112 -9.79 -2.35 1.66
CA TYR A 112 -9.73 -1.87 3.02
C TYR A 112 -10.30 -2.90 3.97
N ILE A 113 -9.55 -3.22 5.03
CA ILE A 113 -10.01 -4.07 6.12
C ILE A 113 -9.62 -3.48 7.48
N GLU A 114 -10.57 -3.53 8.39
CA GLU A 114 -10.40 -3.20 9.80
C GLU A 114 -10.45 -4.46 10.66
N ALA A 115 -9.73 -4.43 11.78
CA ALA A 115 -9.70 -5.56 12.69
C ALA A 115 -11.05 -5.83 13.39
N ASP A 116 -11.92 -4.83 13.49
CA ASP A 116 -13.27 -4.99 14.07
C ASP A 116 -14.29 -5.59 13.08
N GLY A 117 -13.86 -5.86 11.83
CA GLY A 117 -14.67 -6.42 10.76
C GLY A 117 -15.22 -5.39 9.77
N GLY A 118 -14.91 -4.10 9.92
CA GLY A 118 -15.13 -3.11 8.88
C GLY A 118 -14.37 -3.50 7.60
N ARG A 119 -15.03 -3.40 6.44
CA ARG A 119 -14.39 -3.71 5.14
C ARG A 119 -15.01 -2.94 3.99
N ASP A 120 -14.15 -2.52 3.07
CA ASP A 120 -14.47 -1.94 1.77
C ASP A 120 -13.52 -2.56 0.73
N THR A 121 -14.00 -3.61 0.06
CA THR A 121 -13.18 -4.52 -0.76
C THR A 121 -13.68 -4.55 -2.20
N GLU A 122 -13.84 -3.36 -2.80
CA GLU A 122 -14.38 -3.18 -4.16
C GLU A 122 -13.35 -3.39 -5.28
N ALA A 123 -12.05 -3.41 -4.98
CA ALA A 123 -11.01 -3.59 -6.00
C ALA A 123 -11.04 -4.99 -6.63
N ASP A 124 -10.89 -5.04 -7.96
CA ASP A 124 -10.52 -6.27 -8.66
C ASP A 124 -9.03 -6.55 -8.44
N LEU A 125 -8.72 -7.50 -7.55
CA LEU A 125 -7.35 -7.83 -7.16
C LEU A 125 -6.50 -8.38 -8.30
N VAL A 126 -7.11 -9.00 -9.32
CA VAL A 126 -6.38 -9.50 -10.50
C VAL A 126 -5.93 -8.32 -11.35
N VAL A 127 -6.84 -7.38 -11.63
CA VAL A 127 -6.52 -6.14 -12.36
C VAL A 127 -5.47 -5.34 -11.59
N LEU A 128 -5.62 -5.21 -10.28
CA LEU A 128 -4.68 -4.51 -9.41
C LEU A 128 -3.27 -5.13 -9.48
N GLU A 129 -3.14 -6.46 -9.44
CA GLU A 129 -1.84 -7.15 -9.54
C GLU A 129 -1.16 -6.93 -10.89
N GLU A 130 -1.93 -6.96 -11.98
CA GLU A 130 -1.46 -6.67 -13.34
C GLU A 130 -0.95 -5.23 -13.46
N GLU A 131 -1.77 -4.26 -13.05
CA GLU A 131 -1.42 -2.84 -13.11
C GLU A 131 -0.18 -2.50 -12.27
N LEU A 132 -0.08 -3.04 -11.04
CA LEU A 132 1.09 -2.87 -10.19
C LEU A 132 2.35 -3.46 -10.82
N SER A 133 2.23 -4.61 -11.48
CA SER A 133 3.36 -5.25 -12.17
C SER A 133 3.83 -4.42 -13.36
N GLU A 134 2.92 -3.81 -14.12
CA GLU A 134 3.27 -2.85 -15.17
C GLU A 134 3.93 -1.60 -14.58
N PHE A 135 3.35 -1.02 -13.53
CA PHE A 135 3.87 0.15 -12.82
C PHE A 135 5.30 -0.05 -12.34
N LEU A 136 5.63 -1.19 -11.74
CA LEU A 136 6.99 -1.46 -11.26
C LEU A 136 8.06 -1.47 -12.37
N ASN A 137 7.67 -1.68 -13.63
CA ASN A 137 8.59 -1.61 -14.77
C ASN A 137 8.76 -0.18 -15.31
N MET A 138 7.94 0.76 -14.83
CA MET A 138 8.02 2.18 -15.17
C MET A 138 8.97 2.87 -14.18
N GLY A 139 9.51 4.03 -14.56
CA GLY A 139 10.37 4.85 -13.69
C GLY A 139 9.62 5.49 -12.54
N ILE A 140 8.95 4.69 -11.70
CA ILE A 140 8.07 5.13 -10.63
C ILE A 140 8.87 5.76 -9.49
N ASN A 141 8.24 6.75 -8.88
CA ASN A 141 8.64 7.27 -7.59
C ASN A 141 8.06 6.38 -6.48
N VAL A 142 8.83 6.22 -5.41
CA VAL A 142 8.44 5.43 -4.23
C VAL A 142 8.55 6.35 -3.03
N SER A 143 7.42 6.64 -2.37
CA SER A 143 7.41 7.27 -1.05
C SER A 143 7.22 6.22 0.03
N VAL A 144 7.85 6.44 1.18
CA VAL A 144 7.67 5.59 2.37
C VAL A 144 7.62 6.54 3.56
N ASP A 145 6.48 6.55 4.24
CA ASP A 145 6.25 7.27 5.48
C ASP A 145 6.06 6.22 6.58
N ASP A 146 7.02 6.15 7.50
CA ASP A 146 7.02 5.18 8.58
C ASP A 146 7.16 5.91 9.91
N TYR A 147 6.11 5.79 10.73
CA TYR A 147 6.03 6.34 12.08
C TYR A 147 5.88 5.23 13.12
N SER A 148 6.29 4.02 12.75
CA SER A 148 6.14 2.82 13.56
C SER A 148 6.99 2.86 14.83
N GLU A 149 6.38 2.54 15.97
CA GLU A 149 7.02 2.34 17.29
C GLU A 149 6.96 0.86 17.70
N ILE A 150 7.22 -0.03 16.75
CA ILE A 150 7.11 -1.49 16.93
C ILE A 150 8.14 -1.99 17.94
N LYS A 151 7.67 -2.80 18.89
CA LYS A 151 8.53 -3.61 19.75
C LYS A 151 8.71 -4.98 19.13
N TYR A 152 9.89 -5.23 18.60
CA TYR A 152 10.23 -6.53 18.03
C TYR A 152 10.38 -7.59 19.13
N GLU A 153 9.67 -8.70 18.96
CA GLU A 153 10.01 -9.93 19.64
C GLU A 153 11.20 -10.55 18.90
N ILE A 154 12.36 -10.60 19.55
CA ILE A 154 13.55 -11.26 18.99
C ILE A 154 13.47 -12.73 19.39
N GLU A 155 13.32 -13.60 18.39
CA GLU A 155 13.45 -15.07 18.54
C GLU A 155 14.90 -15.51 18.77
#